data_AF-A0A6G0YU52-F1
#
_entry.id   AF-A0A6G0YU52-F1
#
_cell.length_a   1.000
_cell.length_b   1.000
_cell.length_c   1.000
_cell.angle_alpha   90.00
_cell.angle_beta   90.00
_cell.angle_gamma   90.00
#
_symmetry.space_group_name_H-M   'P 1'
#
loop_
_entity.id
_entity.type
_entity.pdbx_description
1 polymer ?
#
loop_
_entity_poly.entity_id
_entity_poly.type
_entity_poly.pdbx_seq_one_letter_code
_entity_poly.pdbx_strand_id
1 'polypeptide(L)'
;MLGFYKFLKLLCFKLNIPITRDSYKLQISQLGIVSCDLRRNVADIMFLFDLLNGLIYSPELLSHIGLNVHTHILRKSNFFYVSLSKNNYTSTSFFPRALSLANSIMDHVDFFAMSRFPFISLIPLDSTILTSLKIFFFF
;
A
#
# COMPACT_ATOMS: atom_id res chain seq x y z
N MET A 1 8.37 -18.27 0.49
CA MET A 1 9.51 -17.56 -0.14
C MET A 1 10.02 -18.18 -1.47
N LEU A 2 9.72 -19.45 -1.77
CA LEU A 2 10.16 -20.12 -3.03
C LEU A 2 9.52 -19.59 -4.33
N GLY A 3 8.32 -19.03 -4.28
CA GLY A 3 7.60 -18.57 -5.48
C GLY A 3 8.23 -17.35 -6.17
N PHE A 4 8.60 -16.33 -5.39
CA PHE A 4 9.17 -15.09 -5.91
C PHE A 4 10.52 -15.32 -6.63
N TYR A 5 11.32 -16.24 -6.10
CA TYR A 5 12.60 -16.62 -6.70
C TYR A 5 12.44 -17.25 -8.09
N LYS A 6 11.47 -18.15 -8.24
CA LYS A 6 11.15 -18.77 -9.53
C LYS A 6 10.65 -17.73 -10.54
N PHE A 7 9.81 -16.79 -10.07
CA PHE A 7 9.33 -15.68 -10.88
C PHE A 7 10.48 -14.80 -11.38
N LEU A 8 11.38 -14.37 -10.49
CA LEU A 8 12.53 -13.52 -10.84
C LEU A 8 13.44 -14.20 -11.87
N LYS A 9 13.71 -15.50 -11.70
CA LYS A 9 14.48 -16.29 -12.67
C LYS A 9 13.84 -16.32 -14.05
N LEU A 10 12.54 -16.56 -14.12
CA LEU A 10 11.80 -16.59 -15.37
C LEU A 10 11.85 -15.22 -16.07
N LEU A 11 11.71 -14.15 -15.30
CA LEU A 11 11.71 -12.78 -15.81
C LEU A 11 13.09 -12.38 -16.35
N CYS A 12 14.15 -12.62 -15.58
CA CYS A 12 15.53 -12.38 -16.03
C CYS A 12 15.89 -13.23 -17.26
N PHE A 13 15.41 -14.48 -17.33
CA PHE A 13 15.58 -15.33 -18.51
C PHE A 13 14.89 -14.73 -19.75
N LYS A 14 13.66 -14.21 -19.60
CA LYS A 14 12.93 -13.57 -20.70
C LYS A 14 13.56 -12.25 -21.16
N LEU A 15 14.19 -11.51 -20.24
CA LEU A 15 14.82 -10.22 -20.53
C LEU A 15 16.32 -10.30 -20.84
N ASN A 16 16.89 -11.51 -20.95
CA ASN A 16 18.32 -11.74 -21.16
C ASN A 16 19.22 -11.03 -20.12
N ILE A 17 18.77 -10.94 -18.86
CA ILE A 17 19.54 -10.34 -17.76
C ILE A 17 20.35 -11.45 -17.07
N PRO A 18 21.68 -11.30 -16.92
CA PRO A 18 22.50 -12.29 -16.25
C PRO A 18 22.15 -12.39 -14.75
N ILE A 19 21.92 -13.61 -14.29
CA ILE A 19 21.62 -13.90 -12.89
C ILE A 19 22.89 -14.40 -12.21
N THR A 20 23.51 -13.56 -11.41
CA THR A 20 24.58 -13.99 -10.48
C THR A 20 23.96 -14.55 -9.21
N ARG A 21 24.57 -15.61 -8.65
CA ARG A 21 24.07 -16.26 -7.41
C ARG A 21 24.22 -15.36 -6.18
N ASP A 22 25.11 -14.37 -6.24
CA ASP A 22 25.60 -13.67 -5.05
C ASP A 22 24.76 -12.45 -4.66
N SER A 23 23.90 -11.90 -5.53
CA SER A 23 22.96 -10.85 -5.12
C SER A 23 21.84 -10.61 -6.13
N TYR A 24 20.62 -11.06 -5.79
CA TYR A 24 19.38 -10.77 -6.54
C TYR A 24 18.90 -9.32 -6.41
N LYS A 25 19.48 -8.56 -5.47
CA LYS A 25 19.06 -7.20 -5.17
C LYS A 25 19.28 -6.26 -6.35
N LEU A 26 20.36 -6.47 -7.11
CA LEU A 26 20.70 -5.66 -8.28
C LEU A 26 19.71 -5.86 -9.42
N GLN A 27 19.28 -7.09 -9.69
CA GLN A 27 18.28 -7.37 -10.71
C GLN A 27 16.91 -6.85 -10.28
N ILE A 28 16.55 -6.98 -9.00
CA ILE A 28 15.32 -6.42 -8.45
C ILE A 28 15.30 -4.90 -8.61
N SER A 29 16.40 -4.20 -8.28
CA SER A 29 16.50 -2.75 -8.48
C SER A 29 16.50 -2.36 -9.95
N GLN A 30 17.19 -3.10 -10.82
CA GLN A 30 17.23 -2.85 -12.27
C GLN A 30 15.86 -3.04 -12.93
N LEU A 31 15.08 -4.00 -12.45
CA LEU A 31 13.72 -4.27 -12.91
C LEU A 31 12.67 -3.36 -12.26
N GLY A 32 13.07 -2.54 -11.27
CA GLY A 32 12.15 -1.75 -10.45
C GLY A 32 11.15 -2.60 -9.65
N ILE A 33 11.44 -3.87 -9.38
CA ILE A 33 10.46 -4.73 -8.69
C ILE A 33 10.39 -4.31 -7.24
N VAL A 34 9.22 -3.83 -6.85
CA VAL A 34 8.96 -3.42 -5.47
C VAL A 34 8.60 -4.64 -4.62
N SER A 35 8.88 -4.58 -3.31
CA SER A 35 8.59 -5.68 -2.39
C SER A 35 7.09 -6.02 -2.36
N CYS A 36 6.76 -7.27 -2.05
CA CYS A 36 5.36 -7.69 -1.93
C CYS A 36 4.64 -6.91 -0.81
N ASP A 37 5.34 -6.64 0.28
CA ASP A 37 4.79 -5.91 1.43
C ASP A 37 4.41 -4.48 1.06
N LEU A 38 5.28 -3.79 0.32
CA LEU A 38 5.03 -2.43 -0.11
C LEU A 38 3.88 -2.37 -1.12
N ARG A 39 3.81 -3.31 -2.08
CA ARG A 39 2.67 -3.40 -3.01
C ARG A 39 1.35 -3.65 -2.28
N ARG A 40 1.35 -4.51 -1.24
CA ARG A 40 0.17 -4.72 -0.40
C ARG A 40 -0.25 -3.43 0.29
N ASN A 41 0.69 -2.71 0.91
CA ASN A 41 0.41 -1.45 1.58
C ASN A 41 -0.19 -0.39 0.62
N VAL A 42 0.36 -0.26 -0.59
CA VAL A 42 -0.20 0.65 -1.62
C VAL A 42 -1.60 0.22 -2.01
N ALA A 43 -1.83 -1.07 -2.24
CA ALA A 43 -3.16 -1.59 -2.58
C ALA A 43 -4.19 -1.33 -1.47
N ASP A 44 -3.81 -1.47 -0.20
CA ASP A 44 -4.70 -1.19 0.92
C ASP A 44 -5.09 0.28 0.99
N ILE A 45 -4.11 1.18 0.86
CA ILE A 45 -4.35 2.63 0.85
C ILE A 45 -5.25 2.99 -0.34
N MET A 46 -4.96 2.44 -1.52
CA MET A 46 -5.74 2.68 -2.72
C MET A 46 -7.17 2.20 -2.57
N PHE A 47 -7.36 1.03 -1.98
CA PHE A 47 -8.70 0.51 -1.69
C PHE A 47 -9.47 1.44 -0.75
N LEU A 48 -8.82 1.92 0.32
CA LEU A 48 -9.44 2.90 1.23
C LEU A 48 -9.79 4.20 0.53
N PHE A 49 -8.88 4.74 -0.29
CA PHE A 49 -9.13 5.94 -1.09
C PHE A 49 -10.33 5.75 -2.02
N ASP A 50 -10.37 4.62 -2.74
CA ASP A 50 -11.44 4.31 -3.69
C ASP A 50 -12.80 4.15 -2.98
N LEU A 51 -12.80 3.52 -1.80
CA LEU A 51 -14.01 3.33 -1.00
C LEU A 51 -14.52 4.67 -0.43
N LEU A 52 -13.63 5.53 0.07
CA LEU A 52 -13.99 6.83 0.64
C LEU A 52 -14.47 7.83 -0.42
N ASN A 53 -13.88 7.81 -1.61
CA ASN A 53 -14.25 8.69 -2.72
C ASN A 53 -15.40 8.14 -3.59
N GLY A 54 -16.00 7.01 -3.21
CA GLY A 54 -17.13 6.42 -3.93
C GLY A 54 -16.78 5.81 -5.29
N LEU A 55 -15.49 5.56 -5.57
CA LEU A 55 -15.05 4.78 -6.73
C LEU A 55 -15.39 3.30 -6.55
N ILE A 56 -15.46 2.83 -5.30
CA ILE A 56 -16.05 1.55 -4.91
C ILE A 56 -17.31 1.84 -4.12
N TYR A 57 -18.47 1.45 -4.64
CA TYR A 57 -19.74 1.62 -3.94
C TYR A 57 -20.08 0.39 -3.10
N SER A 58 -19.76 0.44 -1.80
CA SER A 58 -20.26 -0.52 -0.82
C SER A 58 -20.50 0.18 0.53
N PRO A 59 -21.77 0.50 0.84
CA PRO A 59 -22.11 1.13 2.11
C PRO A 59 -21.82 0.20 3.31
N GLU A 60 -21.87 -1.12 3.12
CA GLU A 60 -21.58 -2.09 4.17
C GLU A 60 -20.11 -2.01 4.59
N LEU A 61 -19.18 -1.97 3.63
CA LEU A 61 -17.76 -1.84 3.90
C LEU A 61 -17.42 -0.46 4.47
N LEU A 62 -18.07 0.59 3.97
CA LEU A 62 -17.88 1.95 4.48
C LEU A 62 -18.35 2.07 5.94
N SER A 63 -19.43 1.38 6.31
CA SER A 63 -19.94 1.37 7.70
C SER A 63 -18.98 0.74 8.71
N HIS A 64 -18.02 -0.07 8.25
CA HIS A 64 -16.99 -0.67 9.10
C HIS A 64 -15.79 0.27 9.34
N ILE A 65 -15.70 1.38 8.61
CA ILE A 65 -14.64 2.38 8.81
C ILE A 65 -15.09 3.35 9.89
N GLY A 66 -14.47 3.24 11.07
CA GLY A 66 -14.66 4.21 12.13
C GLY A 66 -13.78 5.45 11.91
N LEU A 67 -14.34 6.64 12.13
CA LEU A 67 -13.63 7.91 12.12
C LEU A 67 -13.57 8.49 13.55
N ASN A 68 -12.40 8.96 13.95
CA ASN A 68 -12.21 9.71 15.18
C ASN A 68 -12.43 11.19 14.88
N VAL A 69 -13.63 11.67 15.15
CA VAL A 69 -13.95 13.09 15.07
C VAL A 69 -13.59 13.74 16.40
N HIS A 70 -12.40 14.32 16.46
CA HIS A 70 -11.96 15.07 17.64
C HIS A 70 -12.59 16.47 17.61
N THR A 71 -13.16 16.90 18.74
CA THR A 71 -13.73 18.25 18.91
C THR A 71 -12.68 19.31 19.26
N HIS A 72 -11.44 18.88 19.54
CA HIS A 72 -10.34 19.72 20.00
C HIS A 72 -9.05 19.37 19.27
N ILE A 73 -8.14 20.35 19.19
CA ILE A 73 -6.85 20.20 18.48
C ILE A 73 -5.93 19.30 19.30
N LEU A 74 -5.61 18.13 18.76
CA LEU A 74 -4.63 17.20 19.34
C LEU A 74 -3.28 17.35 18.63
N ARG A 75 -2.18 17.14 19.38
CA ARG A 75 -0.81 17.15 18.83
C ARG A 75 -0.55 16.00 17.85
N LYS A 76 -1.27 14.88 18.01
CA LYS A 76 -1.25 13.73 17.11
C LYS A 76 -2.65 13.14 17.10
N SER A 77 -3.36 13.34 15.99
CA SER A 77 -4.75 12.93 15.82
C SER A 77 -4.79 11.82 14.78
N ASN A 78 -5.08 10.59 15.23
CA ASN A 78 -5.41 9.51 14.30
C ASN A 78 -6.84 9.73 13.82
N PHE A 79 -7.04 10.02 12.54
CA PHE A 79 -8.36 10.27 11.95
C PHE A 79 -9.19 9.01 11.81
N PHE A 80 -8.56 7.88 11.49
CA PHE A 80 -9.23 6.59 11.44
C PHE A 80 -9.18 5.91 12.80
N TYR A 81 -10.34 5.43 13.25
CA TYR A 81 -10.42 4.59 14.43
C TYR A 81 -9.91 3.18 14.10
N VAL A 82 -8.92 2.71 14.86
CA VAL A 82 -8.39 1.34 14.75
C VAL A 82 -8.80 0.60 16.02
N SER A 83 -9.53 -0.51 15.87
CA SER A 83 -9.96 -1.31 17.01
C SER A 83 -8.75 -1.94 17.72
N LEU A 84 -8.64 -1.68 19.01
CA LEU A 84 -7.65 -2.32 19.87
C LEU A 84 -8.12 -3.73 20.21
N SER A 85 -7.56 -4.71 19.54
CA SER A 85 -7.85 -6.11 19.81
C SER A 85 -6.81 -6.74 20.72
N LYS A 86 -7.23 -7.55 21.69
CA LYS A 86 -6.33 -8.29 22.60
C LYS A 86 -5.44 -9.32 21.88
N ASN A 87 -5.85 -9.78 20.69
CA ASN A 87 -5.14 -10.81 19.94
C ASN A 87 -4.43 -10.21 18.71
N ASN A 88 -3.22 -10.68 18.42
CA ASN A 88 -2.45 -10.20 17.26
C ASN A 88 -3.12 -10.53 15.91
N TYR A 89 -3.94 -11.59 15.84
CA TYR A 89 -4.63 -12.01 14.62
C TYR A 89 -5.54 -10.93 14.04
N THR A 90 -6.27 -10.24 14.90
CA THR A 90 -7.19 -9.17 14.52
C THR A 90 -6.44 -7.93 14.05
N SER A 91 -5.28 -7.61 14.62
CA SER A 91 -4.43 -6.52 14.09
C SER A 91 -3.84 -6.81 12.69
N THR A 92 -3.73 -8.08 12.30
CA THR A 92 -3.25 -8.47 10.95
C THR A 92 -4.35 -8.53 9.91
N SER A 93 -5.61 -8.39 10.32
CA SER A 93 -6.74 -8.34 9.37
C SER A 93 -6.70 -7.06 8.52
N PHE A 94 -7.40 -7.08 7.38
CA PHE A 94 -7.32 -6.01 6.38
C PHE A 94 -7.63 -4.63 6.98
N PHE A 95 -8.78 -4.44 7.61
CA PHE A 95 -9.22 -3.13 8.09
C PHE A 95 -8.29 -2.49 9.12
N PRO A 96 -7.95 -3.13 10.26
CA PRO A 96 -7.06 -2.53 11.25
C PRO A 96 -5.69 -2.19 10.67
N ARG A 97 -5.14 -3.06 9.81
CA ARG A 97 -3.87 -2.85 9.14
C ARG A 97 -3.93 -1.66 8.18
N ALA A 98 -4.95 -1.61 7.32
CA ALA A 98 -5.13 -0.55 6.34
C ALA A 98 -5.39 0.81 7.01
N LEU A 99 -6.26 0.85 8.02
CA LEU A 99 -6.60 2.07 8.77
C LEU A 99 -5.42 2.59 9.61
N SER A 100 -4.65 1.68 10.23
CA SER A 100 -3.40 2.07 10.92
C SER A 100 -2.38 2.64 9.95
N LEU A 101 -2.28 2.07 8.76
CA LEU A 101 -1.36 2.54 7.74
C LEU A 101 -1.83 3.89 7.16
N ALA A 102 -3.13 4.08 6.95
CA ALA A 102 -3.72 5.35 6.55
C ALA A 102 -3.43 6.47 7.56
N ASN A 103 -3.57 6.20 8.87
CA ASN A 103 -3.21 7.16 9.92
C ASN A 103 -1.72 7.56 9.89
N SER A 104 -0.83 6.67 9.43
CA SER A 104 0.61 6.98 9.36
C SER A 104 1.00 7.87 8.17
N ILE A 105 0.20 7.88 7.10
CA ILE A 105 0.49 8.65 5.87
C ILE A 105 -0.34 9.94 5.77
N MET A 106 -1.34 10.11 6.64
CA MET A 106 -2.27 11.23 6.59
C MET A 106 -1.61 12.60 6.79
N ASP A 107 -0.47 12.66 7.50
CA ASP A 107 0.30 13.89 7.64
C ASP A 107 0.93 14.35 6.30
N HIS A 108 0.99 13.46 5.30
CA HIS A 108 1.62 13.69 4.00
C HIS A 108 0.62 13.65 2.83
N VAL A 109 -0.56 13.07 3.02
CA VAL A 109 -1.50 12.76 1.94
C VAL A 109 -2.94 13.09 2.38
N ASP A 110 -3.66 13.82 1.53
CA ASP A 110 -5.08 14.11 1.71
C ASP A 110 -5.94 13.07 0.95
N PHE A 111 -6.85 12.40 1.66
CA PHE A 111 -7.75 11.38 1.12
C PHE A 111 -9.00 11.94 0.44
N PHE A 112 -9.37 13.19 0.70
CA PHE A 112 -10.68 13.75 0.31
C PHE A 112 -10.57 14.83 -0.76
N ALA A 113 -9.53 15.65 -0.72
CA ALA A 113 -9.38 16.76 -1.68
C ALA A 113 -8.60 16.38 -2.95
N MET A 114 -7.93 15.23 -2.97
CA MET A 114 -6.99 14.86 -4.02
C MET A 114 -7.58 13.86 -5.02
N SER A 115 -7.19 14.00 -6.29
CA SER A 115 -7.55 13.01 -7.32
C SER A 115 -6.64 11.77 -7.25
N ARG A 116 -7.13 10.65 -7.80
CA ARG A 116 -6.48 9.32 -7.67
C ARG A 116 -5.02 9.28 -8.14
N PHE A 117 -4.70 9.95 -9.26
CA PHE A 117 -3.36 9.93 -9.85
C PHE A 117 -2.28 10.60 -8.99
N PRO A 118 -2.43 11.88 -8.57
CA PRO A 118 -1.46 12.52 -7.69
C PRO A 118 -1.39 11.83 -6.32
N PHE A 119 -2.50 11.27 -5.85
CA PHE A 119 -2.53 10.51 -4.61
C PHE A 119 -1.55 9.33 -4.62
N ILE A 120 -1.52 8.50 -5.68
CA ILE A 120 -0.57 7.39 -5.80
C ILE A 120 0.89 7.87 -5.74
N SER A 121 1.19 9.00 -6.38
CA SER A 121 2.55 9.53 -6.46
C SER A 121 3.09 10.10 -5.15
N LEU A 122 2.19 10.50 -4.25
CA LEU A 122 2.52 11.13 -2.97
C LEU A 122 2.58 10.15 -1.80
N ILE A 123 2.17 8.89 -2.02
CA ILE A 123 2.32 7.85 -0.99
C ILE A 123 3.82 7.70 -0.70
N PRO A 124 4.29 8.01 0.52
CA PRO A 124 5.72 8.08 0.86
C PRO A 124 6.31 6.68 1.11
N LEU A 125 6.06 5.74 0.20
CA LEU A 125 6.54 4.36 0.23
C LEU A 125 7.69 4.21 -0.78
N ASP A 126 8.85 4.79 -0.47
CA ASP A 126 10.07 4.76 -1.28
C ASP A 126 10.01 5.41 -2.68
N SER A 127 11.09 6.12 -3.02
CA SER A 127 11.34 6.79 -4.30
C SER A 127 11.32 5.88 -5.55
N THR A 128 11.06 4.59 -5.38
CA THR A 128 11.08 3.55 -6.42
C THR A 128 9.71 3.27 -7.06
N ILE A 129 8.60 3.74 -6.48
CA ILE A 129 7.25 3.46 -7.02
C ILE A 129 7.02 4.13 -8.39
N LEU A 130 7.57 5.34 -8.59
CA LEU A 130 7.35 6.16 -9.78
C LEU A 130 7.81 5.49 -11.09
N THR A 131 8.81 4.61 -11.05
CA THR A 131 9.30 3.89 -12.24
C THR A 131 8.55 2.60 -12.55
N SER A 132 7.81 2.03 -11.58
CA SER A 132 7.25 0.67 -11.69
C SER A 132 5.76 0.62 -11.98
N LEU A 133 5.10 1.79 -12.02
CA LEU A 133 3.68 1.93 -12.37
C LEU A 133 3.34 1.50 -13.81
N LYS A 134 4.33 1.30 -14.67
CA LYS A 134 4.10 0.75 -16.03
C LYS A 134 3.93 -0.77 -16.08
N ILE A 135 4.32 -1.52 -15.03
CA ILE A 135 4.36 -2.99 -15.09
C ILE A 135 3.26 -3.65 -14.24
N PHE A 136 2.68 -2.95 -13.25
CA PHE A 136 1.86 -3.60 -12.22
C PHE A 136 0.36 -3.27 -12.21
N PHE A 137 -0.16 -2.48 -13.15
CA PHE A 137 -1.62 -2.30 -13.31
C PHE A 137 -2.32 -3.44 -14.09
N PHE A 138 -1.56 -4.44 -14.54
CA PHE A 138 -2.09 -5.68 -15.10
C PHE A 138 -1.66 -6.85 -14.22
N PHE A 139 -2.27 -7.03 -13.05
CA PHE A 139 -2.55 -8.32 -12.40
C PHE A 139 -3.46 -8.09 -11.18
#